data_AF-A0A7C1Z369-F1
#
_entry.id   AF-A0A7C1Z369-F1
#
_cell.length_a   1.000
_cell.length_b   1.000
_cell.length_c   1.000
_cell.angle_alpha   90.00
_cell.angle_beta   90.00
_cell.angle_gamma   90.00
#
_symmetry.space_group_name_H-M   'P 1'
#
loop_
_entity.id
_entity.type
_entity.pdbx_description
1 polymer ?
#
loop_
_entity_poly.entity_id
_entity_poly.type
_entity_poly.pdbx_seq_one_letter_code
_entity_poly.pdbx_strand_id
1 'polypeptide(L)'
;RPALPVVAVVGDGSYLFANPLACHQTATALGLPVVTVVKNNSAWDAVRKSTRGMYPEGAAVSAAVMPLSSLSPSPDYAGAVEACGGRGFRVADPGDLASVLATALEMSVAERVQVVIDVDVR
;
A
#
# COMPACT_ATOMS: atom_id res chain seq x y z
N ARG A 1 10.13 -3.11 19.38
CA ARG A 1 9.51 -4.32 19.96
C ARG A 1 9.78 -5.50 19.01
N PRO A 2 10.99 -6.08 19.00
CA PRO A 2 11.41 -7.03 17.96
C PRO A 2 10.68 -8.37 17.98
N ALA A 3 10.02 -8.71 19.10
CA ALA A 3 9.29 -9.96 19.28
C ALA A 3 7.79 -9.87 18.90
N LEU A 4 7.29 -8.69 18.52
CA LEU A 4 5.89 -8.53 18.12
C LEU A 4 5.78 -8.41 16.60
N PRO A 5 4.76 -9.03 15.99
CA PRO A 5 4.42 -8.76 14.59
C PRO A 5 4.16 -7.27 14.38
N VAL A 6 4.62 -6.73 13.25
CA VAL A 6 4.39 -5.33 12.87
C VAL A 6 3.54 -5.29 11.60
N VAL A 7 2.44 -4.55 11.67
CA VAL A 7 1.57 -4.28 10.52
C VAL A 7 1.60 -2.79 10.23
N ALA A 8 1.91 -2.42 9.00
CA ALA A 8 1.80 -1.06 8.49
C ALA A 8 0.60 -0.97 7.55
N VAL A 9 -0.36 -0.10 7.85
CA VAL A 9 -1.53 0.14 6.98
C VAL A 9 -1.38 1.53 6.35
N VAL A 10 -1.29 1.58 5.03
CA VAL A 10 -0.97 2.79 4.27
C VAL A 10 -1.88 2.96 3.06
N GLY A 11 -2.00 4.17 2.53
CA GLY A 11 -2.53 4.39 1.18
C GLY A 11 -1.47 4.09 0.11
N ASP A 12 -1.90 3.76 -1.09
CA ASP A 12 -1.06 3.61 -2.29
C ASP A 12 -0.15 4.82 -2.56
N GLY A 13 -0.67 6.03 -2.41
CA GLY A 13 0.14 7.23 -2.50
C GLY A 13 1.22 7.28 -1.41
N SER A 14 0.86 7.05 -0.15
CA SER A 14 1.83 7.03 0.96
C SER A 14 2.91 5.97 0.75
N TYR A 15 2.53 4.81 0.24
CA TYR A 15 3.45 3.73 -0.11
C TYR A 15 4.45 4.18 -1.19
N LEU A 16 3.97 4.78 -2.29
CA LEU A 16 4.83 5.31 -3.35
C LEU A 16 5.78 6.40 -2.86
N PHE A 17 5.28 7.34 -2.07
CA PHE A 17 6.06 8.47 -1.56
C PHE A 17 7.14 8.05 -0.56
N ALA A 18 6.96 6.90 0.10
CA ALA A 18 7.93 6.34 1.04
C ALA A 18 9.16 5.70 0.36
N ASN A 19 9.24 5.69 -0.98
CA ASN A 19 10.30 5.01 -1.74
C ASN A 19 10.38 3.50 -1.40
N PRO A 20 9.38 2.71 -1.84
CA PRO A 20 9.18 1.35 -1.36
C PRO A 20 10.37 0.43 -1.64
N LEU A 21 11.08 0.58 -2.76
CA LEU A 21 12.28 -0.22 -3.06
C LEU A 21 13.37 -0.06 -1.99
N ALA A 22 13.61 1.16 -1.51
CA ALA A 22 14.61 1.41 -0.47
C ALA A 22 14.18 0.78 0.87
N CYS A 23 12.89 0.88 1.21
CA CYS A 23 12.33 0.24 2.40
C CYS A 23 12.43 -1.28 2.32
N HIS A 24 12.05 -1.87 1.18
CA HIS A 24 12.09 -3.31 0.98
C HIS A 24 13.51 -3.86 1.01
N GLN A 25 14.47 -3.19 0.38
CA GLN A 25 15.87 -3.60 0.46
C GLN A 25 16.36 -3.67 1.91
N THR A 26 16.00 -2.66 2.71
CA THR A 26 16.37 -2.63 4.13
C THR A 26 15.71 -3.76 4.92
N ALA A 27 14.42 -4.00 4.68
CA ALA A 27 13.67 -5.06 5.35
C ALA A 27 14.21 -6.46 5.01
N THR A 28 14.58 -6.69 3.75
CA THR A 28 15.23 -7.94 3.31
C THR A 28 16.61 -8.08 3.94
N ALA A 29 17.45 -7.04 3.90
CA ALA A 29 18.81 -7.09 4.46
C ALA A 29 18.83 -7.39 5.97
N LEU A 30 17.77 -7.01 6.70
CA LEU A 30 17.66 -7.20 8.14
C LEU A 30 16.69 -8.33 8.56
N GLY A 31 16.09 -9.04 7.59
CA GLY A 31 15.10 -10.09 7.86
C GLY A 31 13.95 -9.59 8.74
N LEU A 32 13.36 -8.44 8.37
CA LEU A 32 12.29 -7.79 9.14
C LEU A 32 10.92 -8.42 8.80
N PRO A 33 10.19 -8.96 9.80
CA PRO A 33 8.87 -9.54 9.61
C PRO A 33 7.80 -8.43 9.65
N VAL A 34 7.71 -7.65 8.58
CA VAL A 34 6.74 -6.56 8.45
C VAL A 34 5.70 -6.90 7.39
N VAL A 35 4.42 -6.80 7.75
CA VAL A 35 3.30 -6.88 6.81
C VAL A 35 2.81 -5.47 6.48
N THR A 36 2.86 -5.08 5.21
CA THR A 36 2.36 -3.80 4.73
C THR A 36 1.05 -4.01 3.98
N VAL A 37 -0.04 -3.41 4.45
CA VAL A 37 -1.34 -3.39 3.78
C VAL A 37 -1.47 -2.06 3.04
N VAL A 38 -1.54 -2.12 1.72
CA VAL A 38 -1.72 -0.96 0.85
C VAL A 38 -3.19 -0.87 0.48
N LYS A 39 -3.87 0.17 0.97
CA LYS A 39 -5.24 0.51 0.56
C LYS A 39 -5.18 1.26 -0.78
N ASN A 40 -5.39 0.54 -1.87
CA ASN A 40 -5.17 1.02 -3.23
C ASN A 40 -6.47 1.50 -3.88
N ASN A 41 -6.65 2.82 -3.93
CA ASN A 41 -7.70 3.47 -4.71
C ASN A 41 -7.15 4.17 -5.96
N SER A 42 -5.86 3.98 -6.28
CA SER A 42 -5.16 4.62 -7.39
C SER A 42 -5.26 6.15 -7.35
N ALA A 43 -5.28 6.76 -6.15
CA ALA A 43 -5.45 8.20 -5.98
C ALA A 43 -4.96 8.78 -4.64
N TRP A 44 -4.47 10.02 -4.70
CA TRP A 44 -4.28 10.90 -3.54
C TRP A 44 -5.60 11.42 -2.99
N ASP A 45 -6.38 10.55 -2.35
CA ASP A 45 -7.73 10.86 -1.88
C ASP A 45 -7.76 11.97 -0.82
N ALA A 46 -6.72 12.05 0.01
CA ALA A 46 -6.56 13.12 1.00
C ALA A 46 -6.40 14.49 0.31
N VAL A 47 -5.60 14.56 -0.77
CA VAL A 47 -5.45 15.78 -1.58
C VAL A 47 -6.79 16.13 -2.23
N ARG A 48 -7.46 15.14 -2.84
CA ARG A 48 -8.75 15.35 -3.51
C ARG A 48 -9.82 15.90 -2.56
N LYS A 49 -9.93 15.33 -1.36
CA LYS A 49 -10.88 15.76 -0.32
C LYS A 49 -10.55 17.14 0.20
N SER A 50 -9.26 17.42 0.46
CA SER A 50 -8.81 18.72 0.97
C SER A 50 -9.03 19.84 -0.04
N THR A 51 -8.70 19.62 -1.32
CA THR A 51 -8.94 20.59 -2.40
C THR A 51 -10.42 20.92 -2.53
N ARG A 52 -11.30 19.92 -2.50
CA ARG A 52 -12.76 20.13 -2.58
C ARG A 52 -13.31 20.87 -1.36
N GLY A 53 -12.81 20.55 -0.17
CA GLY A 53 -13.22 21.23 1.06
C GLY A 53 -12.81 22.70 1.09
N MET A 54 -11.61 23.02 0.57
CA MET A 54 -11.08 24.38 0.56
C MET A 54 -11.63 25.24 -0.59
N TYR A 55 -11.78 24.65 -1.78
CA TYR A 55 -12.16 25.36 -3.01
C TYR A 55 -13.29 24.61 -3.73
N PRO A 56 -14.52 24.60 -3.18
CA PRO A 56 -15.62 23.80 -3.71
C PRO A 56 -15.99 24.14 -5.17
N GLU A 57 -15.86 25.40 -5.56
CA GLU A 57 -16.11 25.90 -6.93
C GLU A 57 -14.81 26.12 -7.73
N GLY A 58 -13.68 25.57 -7.25
CA GLY A 58 -12.37 25.74 -7.88
C GLY A 58 -12.24 24.96 -9.19
N ALA A 59 -11.40 25.46 -10.10
CA ALA A 59 -11.17 24.82 -11.41
C ALA A 59 -10.74 23.34 -11.31
N ALA A 60 -9.98 22.98 -10.26
CA ALA A 60 -9.57 21.59 -9.99
C ALA A 60 -10.76 20.67 -9.63
N VAL A 61 -11.81 21.20 -9.00
CA VAL A 61 -13.02 20.44 -8.66
C VAL A 61 -13.93 20.25 -9.87
N SER A 62 -13.97 21.24 -10.76
CA SER A 62 -14.78 21.21 -12.00
C SER A 62 -14.14 20.39 -13.13
N ALA A 63 -12.88 20.00 -13.00
CA ALA A 63 -12.19 19.17 -13.99
C ALA A 63 -12.75 17.73 -14.00
N ALA A 64 -12.82 17.10 -15.18
CA ALA A 64 -13.28 15.71 -15.33
C ALA A 64 -12.42 14.72 -14.52
N VAL A 65 -11.12 14.99 -14.45
CA VAL A 65 -10.17 14.34 -13.54
C VAL A 65 -9.50 15.44 -12.75
N MET A 66 -9.57 15.38 -11.42
CA MET A 66 -8.91 16.37 -10.58
C MET A 66 -7.39 16.31 -10.81
N PRO A 67 -6.73 17.43 -11.16
CA PRO A 67 -5.30 17.45 -11.41
C PRO A 67 -4.51 17.01 -10.18
N LEU A 68 -3.36 16.36 -10.42
CA LEU A 68 -2.38 15.98 -9.39
C LEU A 68 -2.91 15.02 -8.30
N SER A 69 -4.09 14.43 -8.46
CA SER A 69 -4.62 13.44 -7.53
C SER A 69 -4.63 12.01 -8.05
N SER A 70 -4.56 11.79 -9.37
CA SER A 70 -4.54 10.45 -9.95
C SER A 70 -3.19 9.79 -9.74
N LEU A 71 -3.21 8.51 -9.33
CA LEU A 71 -2.05 7.61 -9.33
C LEU A 71 -2.21 6.50 -10.37
N SER A 72 -3.13 6.66 -11.33
CA SER A 72 -3.27 5.73 -12.44
C SER A 72 -2.22 6.00 -13.53
N PRO A 73 -1.61 4.96 -14.14
CA PRO A 73 -1.78 3.55 -13.79
C PRO A 73 -1.13 3.19 -12.44
N SER A 74 -1.81 2.36 -11.64
CA SER A 74 -1.23 1.84 -10.39
C SER A 74 -0.09 0.87 -10.71
N PRO A 75 1.08 1.02 -10.07
CA PRO A 75 2.12 -0.01 -10.12
C PRO A 75 1.65 -1.33 -9.51
N ASP A 76 2.38 -2.40 -9.84
CA ASP A 76 2.25 -3.69 -9.18
C ASP A 76 3.00 -3.67 -7.84
N TYR A 77 2.29 -3.31 -6.77
CA TYR A 77 2.88 -3.22 -5.43
C TYR A 77 3.27 -4.59 -4.87
N ALA A 78 2.52 -5.64 -5.22
CA ALA A 78 2.84 -7.02 -4.85
C ALA A 78 4.14 -7.46 -5.55
N GLY A 79 4.26 -7.24 -6.87
CA GLY A 79 5.48 -7.52 -7.61
C GLY A 79 6.69 -6.70 -7.14
N ALA A 80 6.48 -5.46 -6.68
CA ALA A 80 7.58 -4.62 -6.17
C ALA A 80 8.27 -5.22 -4.94
N VAL A 81 7.52 -5.81 -3.99
CA VAL A 81 8.12 -6.46 -2.83
C VAL A 81 8.75 -7.79 -3.18
N GLU A 82 8.18 -8.54 -4.13
CA GLU A 82 8.73 -9.80 -4.63
C GLU A 82 10.08 -9.60 -5.32
N ALA A 83 10.21 -8.53 -6.11
CA ALA A 83 11.48 -8.12 -6.72
C ALA A 83 12.59 -7.84 -5.68
N CYS A 84 12.21 -7.52 -4.44
CA CYS A 84 13.11 -7.31 -3.32
C CYS A 84 13.25 -8.54 -2.40
N GLY A 85 12.71 -9.70 -2.78
CA GLY A 85 12.81 -10.96 -2.03
C GLY A 85 11.75 -11.16 -0.95
N GLY A 86 10.71 -10.31 -0.90
CA GLY A 86 9.56 -10.50 -0.02
C GLY A 86 8.43 -11.33 -0.64
N ARG A 87 7.20 -11.13 -0.16
CA ARG A 87 5.99 -11.83 -0.64
C ARG A 87 4.89 -10.83 -0.96
N GLY A 88 4.28 -10.96 -2.14
CA GLY A 88 3.19 -10.11 -2.58
C GLY A 88 1.85 -10.85 -2.54
N PHE A 89 0.80 -10.16 -2.11
CA PHE A 89 -0.58 -10.59 -2.25
C PHE A 89 -1.39 -9.48 -2.87
N ARG A 90 -2.36 -9.84 -3.71
CA ARG A 90 -3.38 -8.92 -4.21
C ARG A 90 -4.75 -9.38 -3.73
N VAL A 91 -5.53 -8.47 -3.19
CA VAL A 91 -6.90 -8.70 -2.71
C VAL A 91 -7.82 -7.80 -3.52
N ALA A 92 -8.65 -8.41 -4.37
CA ALA A 92 -9.67 -7.70 -5.14
C ALA A 92 -11.06 -7.79 -4.50
N ASP A 93 -11.35 -8.89 -3.78
CA ASP A 93 -12.58 -9.06 -3.01
C ASP A 93 -12.30 -8.75 -1.52
N PRO A 94 -13.02 -7.80 -0.90
CA PRO A 94 -12.92 -7.55 0.54
C PRO A 94 -13.14 -8.79 1.42
N GLY A 95 -13.92 -9.78 0.96
CA GLY A 95 -14.16 -11.04 1.65
C GLY A 95 -12.89 -11.88 1.87
N ASP A 96 -11.89 -11.72 1.01
CA ASP A 96 -10.62 -12.46 1.07
C ASP A 96 -9.59 -11.82 2.02
N LEU A 97 -9.80 -10.55 2.41
CA LEU A 97 -8.80 -9.80 3.17
C LEU A 97 -8.44 -10.48 4.50
N ALA A 98 -9.43 -11.02 5.21
CA ALA A 98 -9.21 -11.63 6.51
C ALA A 98 -8.31 -12.89 6.42
N SER A 99 -8.55 -13.73 5.42
CA SER A 99 -7.78 -14.97 5.21
C SER A 99 -6.37 -14.68 4.70
N VAL A 100 -6.22 -13.72 3.79
CA VAL A 100 -4.92 -13.27 3.27
C VAL A 100 -4.09 -12.62 4.36
N LEU A 101 -4.68 -11.77 5.21
CA LEU A 101 -3.98 -11.14 6.33
C LEU A 101 -3.47 -12.17 7.35
N ALA A 102 -4.28 -13.18 7.68
CA ALA A 102 -3.86 -14.25 8.57
C ALA A 102 -2.65 -15.02 8.00
N THR A 103 -2.73 -15.40 6.72
CA THR A 103 -1.63 -16.06 5.99
C THR A 103 -0.36 -15.21 5.98
N ALA A 104 -0.49 -13.92 5.66
CA ALA A 104 0.63 -13.00 5.59
C ALA A 104 1.34 -12.82 6.94
N LEU A 105 0.58 -12.72 8.03
CA LEU A 105 1.13 -12.59 9.38
C LEU A 105 1.90 -13.84 9.81
N GLU A 106 1.32 -15.02 9.60
CA GLU A 106 1.97 -16.30 9.91
C GLU A 106 3.28 -16.45 9.13
N MET A 107 3.21 -16.27 7.81
CA MET A 107 4.36 -16.36 6.89
C MET A 107 5.46 -15.35 7.24
N SER A 108 5.09 -14.09 7.48
CA SER A 108 6.04 -13.03 7.78
C SER A 108 6.86 -13.35 9.03
N VAL A 109 6.20 -13.85 10.08
CA VAL A 109 6.85 -14.21 11.34
C VAL A 109 7.67 -15.50 11.21
N ALA A 110 7.11 -16.54 10.60
CA ALA A 110 7.75 -17.85 10.48
C ALA A 110 9.00 -17.81 9.57
N GLU A 111 8.91 -17.13 8.43
CA GLU A 111 9.99 -17.04 7.44
C GLU A 111 10.90 -15.82 7.65
N ARG A 112 10.56 -14.94 8.59
CA ARG A 112 11.22 -13.64 8.81
C ARG A 112 11.33 -12.79 7.53
N VAL A 113 10.24 -12.78 6.77
CA VAL A 113 10.13 -12.09 5.48
C VAL A 113 9.13 -10.95 5.55
N GLN A 114 9.36 -9.91 4.76
CA GLN A 114 8.38 -8.86 4.56
C GLN A 114 7.28 -9.29 3.59
N VAL A 115 6.07 -8.78 3.83
CA VAL A 115 4.89 -9.09 3.00
C VAL A 115 4.19 -7.79 2.62
N VAL A 116 3.74 -7.67 1.37
CA VAL A 116 2.82 -6.60 0.94
C VAL A 116 1.49 -7.23 0.54
N ILE A 117 0.39 -6.65 1.04
CA ILE A 117 -0.98 -6.96 0.61
C ILE A 117 -1.51 -5.71 -0.09
N ASP A 118 -1.64 -5.77 -1.41
CA ASP A 118 -2.28 -4.74 -2.23
C ASP A 118 -3.80 -4.98 -2.26
N VAL A 119 -4.56 -4.09 -1.61
CA VAL A 119 -6.02 -4.20 -1.49
C VAL A 119 -6.68 -3.20 -2.42
N ASP A 120 -7.36 -3.71 -3.44
CA ASP A 120 -8.15 -2.89 -4.35
C ASP A 120 -9.40 -2.36 -3.62
N VAL A 121 -9.56 -1.04 -3.56
CA VAL A 121 -10.69 -0.38 -2.89
C VAL A 121 -11.38 0.65 -3.78
N ARG A 122 -11.25 0.46 -5.09
CA ARG A 122 -11.93 1.29 -6.11
C ARG A 122 -13.40 0.95 -6.25
#